data_AF-A0A962TNT6-F1
#
_entry.id   AF-A0A962TNT6-F1
#
_cell.length_a   1.000
_cell.length_b   1.000
_cell.length_c   1.000
_cell.angle_alpha   90.00
_cell.angle_beta   90.00
_cell.angle_gamma   90.00
#
_symmetry.space_group_name_H-M   'P 1'
#
loop_
_entity.id
_entity.type
_entity.pdbx_description
1 polymer ?
#
loop_
_entity_poly.entity_id
_entity_poly.type
_entity_poly.pdbx_seq_one_letter_code
_entity_poly.pdbx_strand_id
1 'polypeptide(L)'
;MKTMLHQIVSEDGYGGKGKSRWVREALTQLFEHDPDLINVGVGDDLEANDAEVVFSLSQDHGDAIDAAVELIRSQYPRAEGVQSAIIRAAVRYRLRERIKNRPLLQSPQ
;
A
#
# COMPACT_ATOMS: atom_id res chain seq x y z
N MET A 1 10.08 -6.94 9.26
CA MET A 1 9.50 -6.03 8.24
C MET A 1 9.88 -4.55 8.37
N LYS A 2 9.94 -3.94 9.56
CA LYS A 2 10.19 -2.49 9.75
C LYS A 2 11.44 -1.96 9.02
N THR A 3 12.53 -2.72 9.05
CA THR A 3 13.79 -2.41 8.35
C THR A 3 13.65 -2.44 6.83
N MET A 4 12.78 -3.31 6.30
CA MET A 4 12.60 -3.52 4.87
C MET A 4 11.85 -2.38 4.19
N LEU A 5 10.76 -1.88 4.79
CA LEU A 5 10.04 -0.73 4.23
C LEU A 5 10.90 0.54 4.25
N HIS A 6 11.62 0.78 5.35
CA HIS A 6 12.56 1.90 5.44
C HIS A 6 13.64 1.83 4.37
N GLN A 7 14.22 0.65 4.15
CA GLN A 7 15.22 0.42 3.12
C GLN A 7 14.64 0.69 1.71
N ILE A 8 13.48 0.12 1.40
CA ILE A 8 12.82 0.30 0.08
C ILE A 8 12.50 1.77 -0.19
N VAL A 9 11.92 2.47 0.79
CA VAL A 9 11.62 3.90 0.68
C VAL A 9 12.90 4.68 0.38
N SER A 10 14.00 4.37 1.06
CA SER A 10 15.31 4.99 0.80
C SER A 10 15.86 4.66 -0.59
N GLU A 11 15.74 3.41 -1.04
CA GLU A 11 16.20 2.97 -2.37
C GLU A 11 15.41 3.62 -3.51
N ASP A 12 14.13 3.91 -3.29
CA ASP A 12 13.30 4.64 -4.25
C ASP A 12 13.62 6.17 -4.27
N GLY A 13 14.66 6.60 -3.57
CA GLY A 13 15.14 7.98 -3.55
C GLY A 13 14.41 8.91 -2.57
N TYR A 14 13.56 8.36 -1.71
CA TYR A 14 12.85 9.16 -0.70
C TYR A 14 13.75 9.34 0.52
N GLY A 15 14.02 10.58 0.91
CA GLY A 15 14.80 10.89 2.12
C GLY A 15 14.11 10.44 3.42
N GLY A 16 14.76 10.66 4.59
CA GLY A 16 14.31 10.14 5.89
C GLY A 16 12.87 10.48 6.32
N LYS A 17 12.25 11.50 5.72
CA LYS A 17 10.85 11.92 5.93
C LYS A 17 9.89 11.53 4.79
N GLY A 18 10.36 10.85 3.76
CA GLY A 18 9.59 10.59 2.54
C GLY A 18 8.59 9.44 2.62
N LYS A 19 8.55 8.69 3.74
CA LYS A 19 7.60 7.57 3.94
C LYS A 19 6.14 7.98 3.72
N SER A 20 5.69 9.07 4.35
CA SER A 20 4.31 9.55 4.20
C SER A 20 3.99 9.91 2.74
N ARG A 21 4.95 10.44 2.00
CA ARG A 21 4.79 10.71 0.56
C ARG A 21 4.74 9.40 -0.23
N TRP A 22 5.65 8.48 0.05
CA TRP A 22 5.71 7.18 -0.62
C TRP A 22 4.41 6.38 -0.45
N VAL A 23 3.83 6.35 0.75
CA VAL A 23 2.56 5.67 1.01
C VAL A 23 1.39 6.36 0.30
N ARG A 24 1.33 7.71 0.33
CA ARG A 24 0.29 8.47 -0.38
C ARG A 24 0.28 8.17 -1.88
N GLU A 25 1.44 8.24 -2.51
CA GLU A 25 1.56 7.91 -3.93
C GLU A 25 1.28 6.42 -4.22
N ALA A 26 1.55 5.50 -3.29
CA ALA A 26 1.14 4.11 -3.43
C ALA A 26 -0.39 3.96 -3.42
N LEU A 27 -1.09 4.72 -2.58
CA LEU A 27 -2.56 4.76 -2.56
C LEU A 27 -3.10 5.34 -3.87
N THR A 28 -2.52 6.44 -4.37
CA THR A 28 -2.89 7.01 -5.67
C THR A 28 -2.78 5.96 -6.78
N GLN A 29 -1.64 5.26 -6.85
CA GLN A 29 -1.42 4.21 -7.85
C GLN A 29 -2.43 3.07 -7.74
N LEU A 30 -2.78 2.64 -6.51
CA LEU A 30 -3.80 1.62 -6.31
C LEU A 30 -5.16 2.08 -6.86
N PHE A 31 -5.60 3.28 -6.47
CA PHE A 31 -6.92 3.79 -6.88
C PHE A 31 -7.01 4.04 -8.39
N GLU A 32 -5.90 4.39 -9.04
CA GLU A 32 -5.84 4.52 -10.49
C GLU A 32 -5.91 3.18 -11.23
N HIS A 33 -5.37 2.08 -10.66
CA HIS A 33 -5.33 0.77 -11.32
C HIS A 33 -6.42 -0.21 -10.89
N ASP A 34 -6.96 -0.06 -9.68
CA ASP A 34 -8.03 -0.89 -9.14
C ASP A 34 -9.11 0.02 -8.51
N PRO A 35 -9.81 0.82 -9.34
CA PRO A 35 -10.81 1.78 -8.85
C PRO A 35 -11.99 1.12 -8.12
N ASP A 36 -12.29 -0.13 -8.47
CA ASP A 36 -13.35 -0.92 -7.85
C ASP A 36 -12.86 -1.72 -6.62
N LEU A 37 -11.57 -1.64 -6.28
CA LEU A 37 -10.93 -2.24 -5.10
C LEU A 37 -11.07 -3.76 -5.00
N ILE A 38 -11.10 -4.44 -6.14
CA ILE A 38 -11.35 -5.88 -6.23
C ILE A 38 -10.21 -6.68 -5.58
N ASN A 39 -8.97 -6.18 -5.63
CA ASN A 39 -7.76 -6.90 -5.20
C ASN A 39 -7.23 -6.46 -3.83
N VAL A 40 -8.08 -5.83 -3.01
CA VAL A 40 -7.66 -5.34 -1.69
C VAL A 40 -7.34 -6.48 -0.70
N GLY A 41 -7.94 -7.66 -0.88
CA GLY A 41 -7.70 -8.83 -0.01
C GLY A 41 -8.32 -8.67 1.38
N VAL A 42 -9.56 -8.20 1.42
CA VAL A 42 -10.32 -8.08 2.66
C VAL A 42 -10.74 -9.47 3.14
N GLY A 43 -10.46 -9.78 4.41
CA GLY A 43 -10.67 -11.11 4.98
C GLY A 43 -9.54 -12.10 4.73
N ASP A 44 -8.44 -11.68 4.07
CA ASP A 44 -7.21 -12.48 4.00
C ASP A 44 -6.76 -12.81 5.44
N ASP A 45 -6.47 -14.09 5.70
CA ASP A 45 -5.80 -14.50 6.94
C ASP A 45 -4.35 -14.05 6.85
N LEU A 46 -4.01 -13.06 7.68
CA LEU A 46 -2.69 -12.46 7.69
C LEU A 46 -2.01 -12.85 9.00
N GLU A 47 -0.79 -13.39 8.89
CA GLU A 47 0.08 -13.56 10.05
C GLU A 47 0.19 -12.25 10.83
N ALA A 48 0.28 -12.36 12.16
CA ALA A 48 0.37 -11.22 13.06
C ALA A 48 1.45 -10.25 12.59
N ASN A 49 1.02 -9.03 12.26
CA ASN A 49 1.94 -8.00 11.77
C ASN A 49 2.58 -7.29 12.97
N ASP A 50 3.73 -7.79 13.43
CA ASP A 50 4.50 -7.23 14.54
C ASP A 50 5.17 -5.87 14.24
N ALA A 51 4.92 -5.28 13.06
CA ALA A 51 5.54 -4.03 12.64
C ALA A 51 4.54 -2.87 12.68
N GLU A 52 4.52 -2.16 13.82
CA GLU A 52 3.87 -0.85 13.90
C GLU A 52 4.73 0.20 13.16
N VAL A 53 4.18 0.73 12.06
CA VAL A 53 4.77 1.81 11.28
C VAL A 53 3.77 2.95 11.19
N VAL A 54 4.21 4.15 11.58
CA VAL A 54 3.40 5.37 11.53
C VAL A 54 3.76 6.17 10.29
N PHE A 55 2.73 6.68 9.60
CA PHE A 55 2.84 7.63 8.51
C PHE A 55 1.68 8.63 8.59
N SER A 56 1.78 9.72 7.82
CA SER A 56 0.76 10.77 7.77
C SER A 56 0.11 10.81 6.40
N LEU A 57 -1.18 11.07 6.36
CA LEU A 57 -1.95 11.31 5.14
C LEU A 57 -2.28 12.81 5.03
N SER A 58 -2.46 13.30 3.81
CA SER A 58 -3.14 14.58 3.62
C SER A 58 -4.65 14.35 3.73
N GLN A 59 -5.42 15.43 3.91
CA GLN A 59 -6.87 15.37 3.99
C GLN A 59 -7.47 14.59 2.81
N ASP A 60 -7.10 14.96 1.58
CA ASP A 60 -7.61 14.31 0.36
C ASP A 60 -7.36 12.78 0.33
N HIS A 61 -6.22 12.31 0.86
CA HIS A 61 -5.95 10.87 0.92
C HIS A 61 -6.72 10.19 2.07
N GLY A 62 -7.03 10.92 3.14
CA GLY A 62 -7.94 10.46 4.18
C GLY A 62 -9.36 10.27 3.62
N ASP A 63 -9.89 11.30 2.97
CA ASP A 63 -11.22 11.28 2.37
C ASP A 63 -11.34 10.18 1.29
N ALA A 64 -10.30 9.99 0.48
CA ALA A 64 -10.25 8.90 -0.51
C ALA A 64 -10.27 7.50 0.14
N ILE A 65 -9.59 7.33 1.28
CA ILE A 65 -9.64 6.08 2.05
C ILE A 65 -11.03 5.87 2.64
N ASP A 66 -11.66 6.91 3.18
CA ASP A 66 -13.00 6.79 3.76
C ASP A 66 -14.02 6.36 2.69
N ALA A 67 -13.98 6.99 1.50
CA ALA A 67 -14.79 6.57 0.36
C ALA A 67 -14.51 5.11 -0.08
N ALA A 68 -13.23 4.71 -0.11
CA ALA A 68 -12.83 3.34 -0.41
C ALA A 68 -13.35 2.33 0.64
N VAL A 69 -13.34 2.69 1.92
CA VAL A 69 -13.90 1.88 3.01
C VAL A 69 -15.41 1.72 2.85
N GLU A 70 -16.12 2.80 2.53
CA GLU A 70 -17.57 2.76 2.25
C GLU A 70 -17.89 1.85 1.06
N LEU A 71 -17.14 1.98 -0.03
CA LEU A 71 -17.31 1.13 -1.22
C LEU A 71 -17.18 -0.35 -0.88
N ILE A 72 -16.11 -0.73 -0.18
CA ILE A 72 -15.90 -2.14 0.20
C ILE A 72 -16.99 -2.62 1.17
N ARG A 73 -17.36 -1.81 2.17
CA ARG A 73 -18.40 -2.19 3.14
C ARG A 73 -19.79 -2.30 2.52
N SER A 74 -20.07 -1.58 1.43
CA SER A 74 -21.31 -1.76 0.68
C SER A 74 -21.43 -3.17 0.10
N GLN A 75 -20.30 -3.79 -0.27
CA GLN A 75 -20.22 -5.15 -0.81
C GLN A 75 -20.03 -6.21 0.29
N TYR A 76 -19.26 -5.87 1.33
CA TYR A 76 -18.90 -6.74 2.45
C TYR A 76 -19.16 -6.06 3.80
N PRO A 77 -20.42 -5.96 4.26
CA PRO A 77 -20.78 -5.14 5.42
C PRO A 77 -20.12 -5.54 6.75
N ARG A 78 -19.71 -6.80 6.88
CA ARG A 78 -19.09 -7.36 8.09
C ARG A 78 -17.57 -7.41 8.02
N ALA A 79 -16.97 -6.86 6.96
CA ALA A 79 -15.53 -6.82 6.82
C ALA A 79 -14.89 -5.95 7.91
N GLU A 80 -13.93 -6.54 8.63
CA GLU A 80 -13.11 -5.85 9.61
C GLU A 80 -11.76 -5.45 9.01
N GLY A 81 -11.11 -4.44 9.60
CA GLY A 81 -9.76 -4.03 9.19
C GLY A 81 -9.64 -3.50 7.76
N VAL A 82 -10.74 -3.06 7.14
CA VAL A 82 -10.81 -2.64 5.72
C VAL A 82 -9.78 -1.58 5.37
N GLN A 83 -9.65 -0.52 6.18
CA GLN A 83 -8.65 0.53 5.96
C GLN A 83 -7.22 -0.02 5.90
N SER A 84 -6.86 -0.89 6.85
CA SER A 84 -5.56 -1.54 6.88
C SER A 84 -5.35 -2.47 5.68
N ALA A 85 -6.40 -3.13 5.20
CA ALA A 85 -6.35 -3.94 3.98
C ALA A 85 -6.07 -3.07 2.75
N ILE A 86 -6.74 -1.93 2.60
CA ILE A 86 -6.50 -0.96 1.51
C ILE A 86 -5.04 -0.49 1.52
N ILE A 87 -4.53 -0.06 2.69
CA ILE A 87 -3.14 0.40 2.82
C ILE A 87 -2.17 -0.72 2.43
N ARG A 88 -2.37 -1.95 2.93
CA ARG A 88 -1.53 -3.09 2.55
C ARG A 88 -1.63 -3.41 1.08
N ALA A 89 -2.80 -3.33 0.47
CA ALA A 89 -3.00 -3.55 -0.95
C ALA A 89 -2.20 -2.52 -1.78
N ALA A 90 -2.23 -1.25 -1.40
CA ALA A 90 -1.46 -0.20 -2.04
C ALA A 90 0.05 -0.44 -1.96
N VAL A 91 0.54 -0.81 -0.77
CA VAL A 91 1.95 -1.18 -0.58
C VAL A 91 2.31 -2.41 -1.42
N ARG A 92 1.50 -3.48 -1.37
CA ARG A 92 1.70 -4.71 -2.16
C ARG A 92 1.73 -4.41 -3.66
N TYR A 93 0.83 -3.56 -4.13
CA TYR A 93 0.73 -3.14 -5.53
C TYR A 93 2.02 -2.43 -5.96
N ARG A 94 2.41 -1.36 -5.27
CA ARG A 94 3.61 -0.58 -5.59
C ARG A 94 4.89 -1.43 -5.57
N LEU A 95 5.01 -2.35 -4.60
CA LEU A 95 6.14 -3.28 -4.55
C LEU A 95 6.17 -4.26 -5.73
N ARG A 96 5.01 -4.76 -6.16
CA ARG A 96 4.92 -5.63 -7.35
C ARG A 96 5.34 -4.87 -8.61
N GLU A 97 4.88 -3.65 -8.80
CA GLU A 97 5.27 -2.83 -9.95
C GLU A 97 6.76 -2.50 -9.94
N ARG A 98 7.33 -2.22 -8.76
CA ARG A 98 8.78 -2.04 -8.60
C ARG A 98 9.57 -3.28 -9.04
N ILE A 99 9.12 -4.49 -8.67
CA ILE A 99 9.79 -5.74 -9.05
C ILE A 99 9.67 -5.97 -10.56
N LYS A 100 8.49 -5.75 -11.15
CA LYS A 100 8.28 -5.87 -12.60
C LYS A 100 9.18 -4.93 -13.41
N ASN A 101 9.33 -3.69 -12.92
CA ASN A 101 10.09 -2.64 -13.60
C ASN A 101 11.58 -2.65 -13.25
N ARG A 102 12.05 -3.57 -12.40
CA ARG A 102 13.48 -3.74 -12.16
C ARG A 102 14.08 -4.38 -13.42
N PRO A 103 15.02 -3.73 -14.14
CA PRO A 103 15.68 -4.37 -15.25
C PRO A 103 16.30 -5.67 -14.73
N LEU A 104 16.09 -6.77 -15.45
CA LEU A 104 16.79 -8.03 -15.21
C LEU A 104 18.26 -7.67 -15.05
N LEU A 105 18.81 -7.82 -13.85
CA LEU A 105 20.24 -7.78 -13.64
C LEU A 105 20.80 -8.83 -14.60
N GLN A 106 21.45 -8.35 -15.67
CA GLN A 106 22.24 -9.20 -16.54
C GLN A 106 23.13 -10.02 -15.63
N SER A 107 22.95 -11.34 -15.67
CA SER A 107 23.88 -12.27 -15.04
C SER A 107 25.29 -11.90 -15.49
N PRO A 108 26.24 -11.67 -14.57
CA PRO A 108 27.63 -11.59 -14.97
C PRO A 108 28.09 -12.99 -15.36
N GLN A 109 28.37 -13.10 -16.67
CA GLN A 109 29.10 -14.15 -17.41
C GLN A 109 28.38 -15.49 -17.60
#